data_AF-A0A1I1UNG7-F1
#
_entry.id   AF-A0A1I1UNG7-F1
#
_cell.length_a   1.000
_cell.length_b   1.000
_cell.length_c   1.000
_cell.angle_alpha   90.00
_cell.angle_beta   90.00
_cell.angle_gamma   90.00
#
_symmetry.space_group_name_H-M   'P 1'
#
loop_
_entity.id
_entity.type
_entity.pdbx_description
1 polymer ?
#
loop_
_entity_poly.entity_id
_entity_poly.type
_entity_poly.pdbx_seq_one_letter_code
_entity_poly.pdbx_strand_id
1 'polypeptide(L)'
;MNKVFVFLIFNFLFFSMESNAVGSNVKSICESCDSLFSFQREADRLTKRQLGTHKVLIVSLNNEKSYNFVLERTSFNNGEFWEFVVKTRQIAVPPEDKNKIDNAITAKQDAIQAIASNPHTVPVELADGVWDLVGRGWKQTAVGDNYLTTQGVGSKIYNYLTLAGAVTGKISSSVELGVTLYFSNGSKAFFKISGVDNNGNVQLSFRDGKDAEGNNVKDSKTTFYQGQYNFSKNGLKDFIDAAKRYGINITQGGSPAGSGTGSISCDNANVNCQVLIQH
;
A
#
# COMPACT_ATOMS: atom_id res chain seq x y z
N MET A 1 51.32 -36.60 -37.34
CA MET A 1 50.58 -37.70 -36.65
C MET A 1 50.41 -37.30 -35.19
N ASN A 2 49.33 -37.77 -34.56
CA ASN A 2 48.85 -37.49 -33.18
C ASN A 2 47.92 -36.29 -33.02
N LYS A 3 46.69 -36.53 -33.52
CA LYS A 3 45.43 -36.05 -32.97
C LYS A 3 45.17 -36.70 -31.60
N VAL A 4 44.28 -36.07 -30.83
CA VAL A 4 43.54 -36.61 -29.69
C VAL A 4 44.36 -36.72 -28.41
N PHE A 5 44.10 -35.82 -27.45
CA PHE A 5 43.87 -36.15 -26.04
C PHE A 5 43.50 -34.87 -25.28
N VAL A 6 42.67 -35.00 -24.25
CA VAL A 6 42.24 -33.96 -23.30
C VAL A 6 41.05 -33.07 -23.72
N PHE A 7 39.90 -33.71 -23.93
CA PHE A 7 38.59 -33.05 -23.81
C PHE A 7 37.57 -34.05 -23.24
N LEU A 8 37.85 -34.59 -22.05
CA LEU A 8 36.98 -35.62 -21.44
C LEU A 8 37.11 -35.71 -19.92
N ILE A 9 37.10 -34.58 -19.22
CA ILE A 9 36.88 -34.53 -17.75
C ILE A 9 36.06 -33.26 -17.40
N PHE A 10 34.86 -33.12 -17.98
CA PHE A 10 33.93 -32.05 -17.58
C PHE A 10 32.46 -32.42 -17.86
N ASN A 11 32.10 -33.71 -17.73
CA ASN A 11 30.74 -34.17 -18.00
C ASN A 11 30.20 -35.22 -17.02
N PHE A 12 30.81 -35.37 -15.84
CA PHE A 12 30.29 -36.21 -14.76
C PHE A 12 30.51 -35.47 -13.45
N LEU A 13 29.45 -35.27 -12.65
CA LEU A 13 29.31 -34.36 -11.49
C LEU A 13 28.99 -32.93 -11.97
N PHE A 14 27.74 -32.50 -12.18
CA PHE A 14 26.64 -32.39 -11.22
C PHE A 14 25.29 -32.47 -11.96
N PHE A 15 24.79 -33.68 -12.22
CA PHE A 15 23.35 -33.88 -12.26
C PHE A 15 22.94 -34.36 -10.86
N SER A 16 22.95 -33.43 -9.89
CA SER A 16 22.13 -33.61 -8.70
C SER A 16 20.69 -33.57 -9.19
N MET A 17 20.11 -34.74 -9.37
CA MET A 17 18.66 -34.89 -9.42
C MET A 17 18.13 -34.36 -8.10
N GLU A 18 17.78 -33.06 -8.07
CA GLU A 18 16.96 -32.51 -7.01
C GLU A 18 15.65 -33.31 -7.02
N SER A 19 15.44 -34.08 -5.97
CA SER A 19 14.22 -34.85 -5.82
C SER A 19 13.05 -33.87 -5.70
N ASN A 20 12.12 -33.97 -6.65
CA ASN A 20 10.87 -33.24 -6.64
C ASN A 20 9.99 -33.72 -5.49
N ALA A 21 10.19 -33.19 -4.28
CA ALA A 21 9.22 -33.22 -3.19
C ALA A 21 9.52 -32.14 -2.13
N VAL A 22 9.94 -30.94 -2.53
CA VAL A 22 10.03 -29.81 -1.60
C VAL A 22 8.67 -29.13 -1.58
N GLY A 23 7.86 -29.44 -0.57
CA GLY A 23 6.66 -28.67 -0.29
C GLY A 23 7.03 -27.21 -0.13
N SER A 24 6.46 -26.33 -0.95
CA SER A 24 6.80 -24.92 -0.93
C SER A 24 6.41 -24.32 0.42
N ASN A 25 7.37 -23.73 1.14
CA ASN A 25 7.10 -22.92 2.33
C ASN A 25 6.66 -21.52 1.87
N VAL A 26 5.37 -21.23 1.96
CA VAL A 26 4.81 -19.93 1.62
C VAL A 26 4.59 -19.14 2.91
N LYS A 27 5.02 -17.87 2.92
CA LYS A 27 4.82 -16.97 4.04
C LYS A 27 4.15 -15.70 3.53
N SER A 28 3.11 -15.23 4.24
CA SER A 28 2.35 -14.05 3.82
C SER A 28 1.81 -13.27 5.01
N ILE A 29 1.62 -11.96 4.81
CA ILE A 29 0.91 -11.09 5.74
C ILE A 29 -0.52 -10.89 5.24
N CYS A 30 -1.49 -11.02 6.14
CA CYS A 30 -2.90 -10.77 5.89
C CYS A 30 -3.45 -9.82 6.95
N GLU A 31 -3.47 -8.52 6.63
CA GLU A 31 -3.90 -7.49 7.58
C GLU A 31 -5.41 -7.49 7.85
N SER A 32 -6.20 -8.10 6.96
CA SER A 32 -7.65 -8.28 7.12
C SER A 32 -8.05 -9.61 7.77
N CYS A 33 -7.10 -10.51 8.08
CA CYS A 33 -7.41 -11.81 8.66
C CYS A 33 -7.58 -11.68 10.18
N ASP A 34 -8.78 -11.95 10.68
CA ASP A 34 -9.20 -11.74 12.08
C ASP A 34 -9.59 -13.03 12.82
N SER A 35 -9.87 -14.09 12.06
CA SER A 35 -10.48 -15.36 12.50
C SER A 35 -9.79 -16.54 11.83
N LEU A 36 -9.70 -17.70 12.50
CA LEU A 36 -9.04 -18.90 11.95
C LEU A 36 -9.51 -19.23 10.52
N PHE A 37 -10.81 -19.07 10.25
CA PHE A 37 -11.38 -19.27 8.92
C PHE A 37 -10.82 -18.30 7.87
N SER A 38 -10.68 -17.01 8.19
CA SER A 38 -10.08 -16.02 7.28
C SER A 38 -8.60 -16.33 6.97
N PHE A 39 -7.84 -16.77 7.97
CA PHE A 39 -6.45 -17.21 7.81
C PHE A 39 -6.35 -18.46 6.92
N GLN A 40 -7.21 -19.45 7.16
CA GLN A 40 -7.26 -20.67 6.35
C GLN A 40 -7.64 -20.37 4.89
N ARG A 41 -8.63 -19.49 4.67
CA ARG A 41 -9.05 -19.06 3.32
C ARG A 41 -7.91 -18.37 2.58
N GLU A 42 -7.14 -17.53 3.26
CA GLU A 42 -5.97 -16.89 2.68
C GLU A 42 -4.87 -17.91 2.36
N ALA A 43 -4.63 -18.89 3.23
CA ALA A 43 -3.67 -19.96 2.97
C ALA A 43 -4.05 -20.79 1.72
N ASP A 44 -5.31 -21.18 1.57
CA ASP A 44 -5.81 -21.88 0.37
C ASP A 44 -5.67 -21.00 -0.89
N ARG A 45 -5.99 -19.71 -0.78
CA ARG A 45 -5.84 -18.74 -1.89
C ARG A 45 -4.41 -18.68 -2.42
N LEU A 46 -3.41 -18.70 -1.54
CA LEU A 46 -1.99 -18.63 -1.93
C LEU A 46 -1.49 -19.90 -2.62
N THR A 47 -2.02 -21.07 -2.25
CA THR A 47 -1.66 -22.36 -2.86
C THR A 47 -2.58 -22.74 -4.01
N LYS A 48 -3.51 -21.86 -4.39
CA LYS A 48 -4.53 -22.15 -5.39
C LYS A 48 -3.85 -22.62 -6.68
N ARG A 49 -4.31 -23.77 -7.21
CA ARG A 49 -3.83 -24.44 -8.43
C ARG A 49 -2.48 -25.15 -8.33
N GLN A 50 -1.83 -25.19 -7.17
CA GLN A 50 -0.62 -25.98 -6.98
C GLN A 50 -1.00 -27.34 -6.35
N LEU A 51 -0.58 -28.43 -6.99
CA LEU A 51 -0.75 -29.78 -6.45
C LEU A 51 0.39 -30.10 -5.48
N GLY A 52 0.11 -30.96 -4.51
CA GLY A 52 1.09 -31.44 -3.54
C GLY A 52 0.84 -30.93 -2.12
N THR A 53 1.87 -31.04 -1.29
CA THR A 53 1.84 -30.60 0.10
C THR A 53 2.53 -29.25 0.23
N HIS A 54 1.84 -28.27 0.80
CA HIS A 54 2.34 -26.92 1.02
C HIS A 54 2.31 -26.59 2.51
N LYS A 55 3.34 -25.88 2.98
CA LYS A 55 3.34 -25.28 4.32
C LYS A 55 3.13 -23.79 4.17
N VAL A 56 2.12 -23.24 4.83
CA VAL A 56 1.74 -21.84 4.65
C VAL A 56 1.62 -21.16 6.01
N LEU A 57 2.51 -20.20 6.24
CA LEU A 57 2.47 -19.31 7.41
C LEU A 57 1.76 -18.02 7.02
N ILE A 58 0.62 -17.75 7.66
CA ILE A 58 -0.11 -16.49 7.50
C ILE A 58 -0.01 -15.71 8.81
N VAL A 59 0.35 -14.43 8.69
CA VAL A 59 0.55 -13.53 9.84
C VAL A 59 -0.36 -12.31 9.68
N SER A 60 -1.05 -11.91 10.73
CA SER A 60 -1.70 -10.61 10.84
C SER A 60 -0.94 -9.80 11.86
N LEU A 61 -0.29 -8.72 11.42
CA LEU A 61 0.42 -7.80 12.30
C LEU A 61 -0.55 -6.81 12.95
N ASN A 62 -1.75 -6.61 12.38
CA ASN A 62 -2.84 -5.85 13.02
C ASN A 62 -3.45 -6.61 14.20
N ASN A 63 -3.74 -7.90 14.01
CA ASN A 63 -4.42 -8.71 15.02
C ASN A 63 -3.45 -9.49 15.93
N GLU A 64 -2.13 -9.31 15.73
CA GLU A 64 -1.06 -9.97 16.48
C GLU A 64 -1.22 -11.50 16.52
N LYS A 65 -1.68 -12.07 15.40
CA LYS A 65 -2.01 -13.49 15.25
C LYS A 65 -1.22 -14.09 14.10
N SER A 66 -0.79 -15.32 14.28
CA SER A 66 -0.18 -16.11 13.22
C SER A 66 -0.69 -17.54 13.26
N TYR A 67 -0.85 -18.12 12.07
CA TYR A 67 -1.27 -19.51 11.90
C TYR A 67 -0.41 -20.16 10.82
N ASN A 68 0.08 -21.35 11.12
CA ASN A 68 0.82 -22.17 10.19
C ASN A 68 -0.04 -23.36 9.77
N PHE A 69 -0.16 -23.59 8.47
CA PHE A 69 -1.01 -24.61 7.91
C PHE A 69 -0.19 -25.58 7.06
N VAL A 70 -0.59 -26.85 7.06
CA VAL A 70 -0.23 -27.81 6.02
C VAL A 70 -1.45 -28.00 5.14
N LEU A 71 -1.31 -27.72 3.86
CA LEU A 71 -2.33 -27.91 2.84
C LEU A 71 -1.89 -29.03 1.90
N GLU A 72 -2.69 -30.09 1.82
CA GLU A 72 -2.49 -31.17 0.86
C GLU A 72 -3.55 -31.03 -0.22
N ARG A 73 -3.10 -30.66 -1.43
CA ARG A 73 -3.97 -30.47 -2.59
C ARG A 73 -3.73 -31.61 -3.56
N THR A 74 -4.78 -32.39 -3.76
CA THR A 74 -4.79 -33.52 -4.69
C THR A 74 -5.82 -33.28 -5.77
N SER A 75 -5.52 -33.71 -6.99
CA SER A 75 -6.49 -33.77 -8.07
C SER A 75 -6.79 -35.21 -8.40
N PHE A 76 -8.05 -35.51 -8.65
CA PHE A 76 -8.44 -36.78 -9.24
C PHE A 76 -9.43 -36.53 -10.37
N ASN A 77 -9.44 -37.45 -11.33
CA ASN A 77 -10.37 -37.44 -12.44
C ASN A 77 -11.53 -38.38 -12.09
N ASN A 78 -12.75 -37.87 -12.07
CA ASN A 78 -13.95 -38.64 -11.77
C ASN A 78 -14.63 -39.24 -13.03
N GLY A 79 -14.02 -39.10 -14.20
CA GLY A 79 -14.53 -39.56 -15.49
C GLY A 79 -15.15 -38.44 -16.34
N GLU A 80 -15.62 -37.35 -15.74
CA GLU A 80 -16.20 -36.20 -16.44
C GLU A 80 -15.41 -34.91 -16.24
N PHE A 81 -14.84 -34.71 -15.05
CA PHE A 81 -14.10 -33.51 -14.67
C PHE A 81 -12.92 -33.81 -13.74
N TRP A 82 -11.97 -32.87 -13.70
CA TRP A 82 -10.94 -32.85 -12.66
C TRP A 82 -11.50 -32.19 -11.40
N GLU A 83 -11.57 -32.96 -10.32
CA GLU A 83 -11.89 -32.45 -8.99
C GLU A 83 -10.61 -32.19 -8.19
N PHE A 84 -10.68 -31.18 -7.31
CA PHE A 84 -9.58 -30.85 -6.40
C PHE A 84 -10.04 -31.01 -4.97
N VAL A 85 -9.33 -31.84 -4.19
CA VAL A 85 -9.53 -31.95 -2.75
C VAL A 85 -8.39 -31.26 -2.04
N VAL A 86 -8.74 -30.38 -1.11
CA VAL A 86 -7.81 -29.69 -0.22
C VAL A 86 -8.04 -30.20 1.20
N LYS A 87 -7.03 -30.85 1.77
CA LYS A 87 -7.00 -31.15 3.21
C LYS A 87 -6.15 -30.08 3.89
N THR A 88 -6.71 -29.42 4.89
CA THR A 88 -5.98 -28.41 5.67
C THR A 88 -5.87 -28.86 7.10
N ARG A 89 -4.67 -28.76 7.67
CA ARG A 89 -4.44 -28.90 9.12
C ARG A 89 -3.58 -27.77 9.62
N GLN A 90 -3.91 -27.26 10.81
CA GLN A 90 -3.05 -26.31 11.51
C GLN A 90 -1.89 -27.08 12.16
N ILE A 91 -0.70 -26.48 12.13
CA ILE A 91 0.49 -26.95 12.83
C ILE A 91 1.08 -25.80 13.66
N ALA A 92 2.03 -26.11 14.54
CA ALA A 92 2.74 -25.09 15.30
C ALA A 92 3.52 -24.13 14.37
N VAL A 93 3.57 -22.85 14.75
CA VAL A 93 4.47 -21.88 14.14
C VAL A 93 5.90 -22.20 14.62
N PRO A 94 6.89 -22.32 13.71
CA PRO A 94 8.27 -22.59 14.11
C PRO A 94 8.81 -21.48 15.04
N PRO A 95 9.60 -21.81 16.08
CA PRO A 95 10.12 -20.83 17.03
C PRO A 95 10.90 -19.68 16.37
N GLU A 96 11.67 -19.96 15.32
CA GLU A 96 12.42 -18.97 14.56
C GLU A 96 11.53 -17.97 13.82
N ASP A 97 10.35 -18.40 13.37
CA ASP A 97 9.38 -17.52 12.73
C ASP A 97 8.59 -16.73 13.77
N LYS A 98 8.31 -17.34 14.93
CA LYS A 98 7.66 -16.65 16.05
C LYS A 98 8.47 -15.43 16.50
N ASN A 99 9.78 -15.57 16.72
CA ASN A 99 10.64 -14.45 17.10
C ASN A 99 10.64 -13.31 16.07
N LYS A 100 10.61 -13.64 14.77
CA LYS A 100 10.53 -12.63 13.70
C LYS A 100 9.19 -11.90 13.71
N ILE A 101 8.09 -12.63 13.93
CA ILE A 101 6.75 -12.06 14.03
C ILE A 101 6.67 -11.11 15.23
N ASP A 102 7.13 -11.55 16.41
CA ASP A 102 7.11 -10.75 17.62
C ASP A 102 7.92 -9.45 17.44
N ASN A 103 9.13 -9.54 16.86
CA ASN A 103 9.94 -8.36 16.52
C ASN A 103 9.23 -7.42 15.52
N ALA A 104 8.56 -7.97 14.51
CA ALA A 104 7.81 -7.17 13.54
C ALA A 104 6.60 -6.45 14.18
N ILE A 105 5.91 -7.10 15.12
CA ILE A 105 4.81 -6.50 15.90
C ILE A 105 5.35 -5.35 16.76
N THR A 106 6.43 -5.57 17.53
CA THR A 106 7.04 -4.51 18.34
C THR A 106 7.50 -3.33 17.47
N ALA A 107 8.17 -3.60 16.35
CA ALA A 107 8.62 -2.54 15.44
C ALA A 107 7.45 -1.77 14.81
N LYS A 108 6.31 -2.43 14.56
CA LYS A 108 5.09 -1.78 14.11
C LYS A 108 4.55 -0.81 15.15
N GLN A 109 4.46 -1.25 16.40
CA GLN A 109 4.00 -0.43 17.53
C GLN A 109 4.92 0.79 17.71
N ASP A 110 6.24 0.59 17.66
CA ASP A 110 7.25 1.64 17.65
C ASP A 110 7.02 2.67 16.52
N ALA A 111 6.77 2.20 15.30
CA ALA A 111 6.52 3.07 14.15
C ALA A 111 5.21 3.86 14.31
N ILE A 112 4.13 3.20 14.76
CA ILE A 112 2.84 3.83 15.03
C ILE A 112 3.00 4.92 16.11
N GLN A 113 3.70 4.60 17.20
CA GLN A 113 3.95 5.55 18.28
C GLN A 113 4.77 6.74 17.78
N ALA A 114 5.84 6.50 17.02
CA ALA A 114 6.68 7.56 16.45
C ALA A 114 5.89 8.49 15.52
N ILE A 115 4.96 7.94 14.74
CA ILE A 115 4.03 8.72 13.90
C ILE A 115 3.07 9.54 14.77
N ALA A 116 2.45 8.92 15.77
CA ALA A 116 1.42 9.53 16.59
C ALA A 116 1.94 10.63 17.52
N SER A 117 3.15 10.47 18.06
CA SER A 117 3.76 11.44 18.97
C SER A 117 4.27 12.71 18.28
N ASN A 118 4.31 12.74 16.94
CA ASN A 118 4.89 13.83 16.17
C ASN A 118 3.93 14.35 15.09
N PRO A 119 2.83 15.05 15.47
CA PRO A 119 2.01 15.75 14.50
C PRO A 119 2.89 16.80 13.79
N HIS A 120 2.96 16.72 12.46
CA HIS A 120 3.82 17.57 11.65
C HIS A 120 3.01 18.53 10.81
N THR A 121 3.37 19.81 10.89
CA THR A 121 2.85 20.86 10.02
C THR A 121 3.75 20.99 8.81
N VAL A 122 3.16 20.88 7.62
CA VAL A 122 3.85 21.05 6.35
C VAL A 122 4.25 22.53 6.20
N PRO A 123 5.53 22.83 5.94
CA PRO A 123 5.97 24.19 5.63
C PRO A 123 5.28 24.73 4.37
N VAL A 124 4.83 25.99 4.42
CA VAL A 124 4.05 26.65 3.34
C VAL A 124 4.84 26.70 2.02
N GLU A 125 6.16 26.73 2.11
CA GLU A 125 7.10 26.76 1.00
C GLU A 125 7.05 25.46 0.19
N LEU A 126 6.73 24.34 0.84
CA LEU A 126 6.52 23.05 0.18
C LEU A 126 5.10 22.98 -0.39
N ALA A 127 4.10 23.27 0.43
CA ALA A 127 2.70 23.32 0.05
C ALA A 127 1.88 24.11 1.07
N ASP A 128 1.07 25.04 0.59
CA ASP A 128 0.19 25.87 1.44
C ASP A 128 -1.09 25.11 1.88
N GLY A 129 -1.47 24.08 1.12
CA GLY A 129 -2.63 23.26 1.42
C GLY A 129 -2.68 21.96 0.62
N VAL A 130 -3.66 21.11 0.95
CA VAL A 130 -3.81 19.80 0.32
C VAL A 130 -4.07 19.87 -1.20
N TRP A 131 -4.80 20.88 -1.69
CA TRP A 131 -5.02 21.10 -3.13
C TRP A 131 -3.73 21.37 -3.89
N ASP A 132 -2.70 21.83 -3.18
CA ASP A 132 -1.41 22.15 -3.75
C ASP A 132 -0.60 20.89 -4.09
N LEU A 133 -0.94 19.75 -3.49
CA LEU A 133 -0.37 18.43 -3.80
C LEU A 133 -0.93 17.81 -5.08
N VAL A 134 -2.17 18.17 -5.42
CA VAL A 134 -2.94 17.51 -6.47
C VAL A 134 -2.34 17.81 -7.86
N GLY A 135 -2.10 16.77 -8.65
CA GLY A 135 -1.45 16.83 -9.95
C GLY A 135 0.03 17.24 -9.90
N ARG A 136 0.65 17.31 -8.72
CA ARG A 136 2.05 17.74 -8.53
C ARG A 136 2.85 16.71 -7.73
N GLY A 137 3.23 15.62 -8.41
CA GLY A 137 4.01 14.54 -7.80
C GLY A 137 5.28 15.02 -7.09
N TRP A 138 5.99 16.01 -7.64
CA TRP A 138 7.19 16.57 -7.00
C TRP A 138 6.90 17.25 -5.64
N LYS A 139 5.74 17.91 -5.47
CA LYS A 139 5.33 18.46 -4.16
C LYS A 139 4.98 17.33 -3.18
N GLN A 140 4.32 16.29 -3.65
CA GLN A 140 4.00 15.11 -2.82
C GLN A 140 5.28 14.47 -2.28
N THR A 141 6.28 14.27 -3.15
CA THR A 141 7.61 13.75 -2.74
C THR A 141 8.29 14.71 -1.77
N ALA A 142 8.38 16.01 -2.06
CA ALA A 142 9.04 16.97 -1.18
C ALA A 142 8.41 17.05 0.22
N VAL A 143 7.08 16.99 0.31
CA VAL A 143 6.36 16.96 1.59
C VAL A 143 6.63 15.65 2.34
N GLY A 144 6.62 14.51 1.65
CA GLY A 144 6.94 13.21 2.24
C GLY A 144 8.38 13.16 2.78
N ASP A 145 9.35 13.61 1.99
CA ASP A 145 10.78 13.62 2.35
C ASP A 145 11.05 14.57 3.52
N ASN A 146 10.41 15.75 3.52
CA ASN A 146 10.51 16.70 4.64
C ASN A 146 10.02 16.08 5.95
N TYR A 147 8.88 15.38 5.93
CA TYR A 147 8.36 14.69 7.11
C TYR A 147 9.32 13.61 7.62
N LEU A 148 9.78 12.73 6.72
CA LEU A 148 10.66 11.62 7.08
C LEU A 148 12.02 12.09 7.63
N THR A 149 12.57 13.16 7.06
CA THR A 149 13.87 13.71 7.44
C THR A 149 13.80 14.50 8.76
N THR A 150 12.78 15.35 8.92
CA THR A 150 12.68 16.24 10.10
C THR A 150 12.30 15.48 11.37
N GLN A 151 11.49 14.43 11.24
CA GLN A 151 10.91 13.74 12.40
C GLN A 151 11.70 12.49 12.84
N GLY A 152 12.68 12.03 12.05
CA GLY A 152 13.42 10.79 12.34
C GLY A 152 12.56 9.51 12.32
N VAL A 153 11.27 9.63 12.01
CA VAL A 153 10.27 8.55 11.95
C VAL A 153 10.61 7.54 10.84
N GLY A 154 11.31 7.98 9.80
CA GLY A 154 11.72 7.12 8.69
C GLY A 154 12.51 5.88 9.13
N SER A 155 13.38 6.01 10.13
CA SER A 155 14.17 4.88 10.67
C SER A 155 13.29 3.81 11.33
N LYS A 156 12.26 4.22 12.08
CA LYS A 156 11.31 3.31 12.76
C LYS A 156 10.42 2.60 11.75
N ILE A 157 9.91 3.35 10.76
CA ILE A 157 9.15 2.77 9.66
C ILE A 157 10.01 1.77 8.87
N TYR A 158 11.25 2.14 8.53
CA TYR A 158 12.18 1.26 7.81
C TYR A 158 12.44 -0.04 8.57
N ASN A 159 12.71 0.05 9.87
CA ASN A 159 12.91 -1.11 10.73
C ASN A 159 11.69 -2.04 10.71
N TYR A 160 10.49 -1.47 10.84
CA TYR A 160 9.24 -2.22 10.73
C TYR A 160 9.09 -2.92 9.38
N LEU A 161 9.26 -2.21 8.26
CA LEU A 161 9.15 -2.79 6.92
C LEU A 161 10.15 -3.92 6.68
N THR A 162 11.37 -3.77 7.22
CA THR A 162 12.43 -4.79 7.13
C THR A 162 12.07 -6.03 7.93
N LEU A 163 11.57 -5.88 9.15
CA LEU A 163 11.17 -7.01 10.01
C LEU A 163 9.90 -7.71 9.47
N ALA A 164 8.93 -6.95 8.98
CA ALA A 164 7.78 -7.51 8.27
C ALA A 164 8.21 -8.29 7.02
N GLY A 165 9.19 -7.76 6.27
CA GLY A 165 9.80 -8.44 5.13
C GLY A 165 10.56 -9.70 5.52
N ALA A 166 11.21 -9.74 6.69
CA ALA A 166 11.89 -10.93 7.20
C ALA A 166 10.94 -12.09 7.56
N VAL A 167 9.68 -11.77 7.90
CA VAL A 167 8.62 -12.77 8.13
C VAL A 167 8.20 -13.43 6.82
N THR A 168 7.94 -12.64 5.79
CA THR A 168 7.40 -13.12 4.49
C THR A 168 8.48 -13.50 3.48
N GLY A 169 9.73 -13.11 3.73
CA GLY A 169 10.82 -13.15 2.75
C GLY A 169 10.71 -12.09 1.64
N LYS A 170 9.76 -11.15 1.74
CA LYS A 170 9.52 -10.08 0.76
C LYS A 170 8.98 -8.83 1.45
N ILE A 171 9.53 -7.66 1.14
CA ILE A 171 8.93 -6.39 1.57
C ILE A 171 7.58 -6.26 0.86
N SER A 172 6.50 -6.47 1.60
CA SER A 172 5.14 -6.40 1.04
C SER A 172 4.61 -4.98 1.14
N SER A 173 4.12 -4.45 0.02
CA SER A 173 3.39 -3.18 -0.04
C SER A 173 1.98 -3.28 0.59
N SER A 174 1.56 -4.47 1.03
CA SER A 174 0.25 -4.69 1.67
C SER A 174 0.16 -4.16 3.11
N VAL A 175 1.25 -3.60 3.62
CA VAL A 175 1.30 -3.03 4.95
C VAL A 175 0.75 -1.60 4.91
N GLU A 176 -0.46 -1.43 5.44
CA GLU A 176 -1.12 -0.12 5.51
C GLU A 176 -0.70 0.63 6.77
N LEU A 177 0.45 1.29 6.71
CA LEU A 177 0.75 2.42 7.60
C LEU A 177 0.64 3.72 6.82
N GLY A 178 0.09 4.73 7.47
CA GLY A 178 0.03 6.07 6.91
C GLY A 178 0.14 7.14 7.96
N VAL A 179 0.44 8.34 7.49
CA VAL A 179 0.72 9.51 8.31
C VAL A 179 -0.22 10.62 7.89
N THR A 180 -0.79 11.32 8.86
CA THR A 180 -1.60 12.51 8.61
C THR A 180 -0.73 13.74 8.84
N LEU A 181 -0.59 14.55 7.79
CA LEU A 181 0.15 15.81 7.81
C LEU A 181 -0.85 16.96 7.79
N TYR A 182 -0.53 18.04 8.51
CA TYR A 182 -1.39 19.21 8.66
C TYR A 182 -0.80 20.39 7.90
N PHE A 183 -1.66 21.27 7.37
CA PHE A 183 -1.24 22.50 6.69
C PHE A 183 -1.65 23.72 7.51
N SER A 184 -0.92 24.83 7.33
CA SER A 184 -1.21 26.12 7.97
C SER A 184 -2.62 26.64 7.64
N ASN A 185 -3.12 26.36 6.44
CA ASN A 185 -4.45 26.77 6.01
C ASN A 185 -5.60 25.95 6.64
N GLY A 186 -5.30 24.98 7.52
CA GLY A 186 -6.27 24.13 8.20
C GLY A 186 -6.63 22.83 7.46
N SER A 187 -6.12 22.64 6.24
CA SER A 187 -6.25 21.36 5.53
C SER A 187 -5.34 20.27 6.12
N LYS A 188 -5.59 19.02 5.73
CA LYS A 188 -4.77 17.86 6.10
C LYS A 188 -4.63 16.88 4.94
N ALA A 189 -3.49 16.20 4.86
CA ALA A 189 -3.21 15.16 3.89
C ALA A 189 -2.85 13.86 4.57
N PHE A 190 -3.38 12.76 4.07
CA PHE A 190 -2.99 11.41 4.43
C PHE A 190 -1.99 10.88 3.40
N PHE A 191 -0.80 10.56 3.87
CA PHE A 191 0.23 9.88 3.10
C PHE A 191 0.31 8.42 3.54
N LYS A 192 0.46 7.51 2.58
CA LYS A 192 0.74 6.10 2.84
C LYS A 192 2.19 5.79 2.51
N ILE A 193 2.75 4.78 3.15
CA ILE A 193 4.03 4.21 2.73
C ILE A 193 3.84 3.58 1.34
N SER A 194 4.64 4.02 0.37
CA SER A 194 4.66 3.43 -0.98
C SER A 194 5.74 2.38 -1.17
N GLY A 195 6.80 2.41 -0.35
CA GLY A 195 7.88 1.43 -0.41
C GLY A 195 9.14 1.90 0.28
N VAL A 196 10.24 1.25 -0.09
CA VAL A 196 11.62 1.59 0.31
C VAL A 196 12.45 1.65 -0.97
N ASP A 197 13.24 2.72 -1.14
CA ASP A 197 14.12 2.85 -2.30
C ASP A 197 15.37 1.95 -2.19
N ASN A 198 16.22 1.97 -3.22
CA ASN A 198 17.45 1.16 -3.25
C ASN A 198 18.48 1.55 -2.17
N ASN A 199 18.32 2.72 -1.54
CA ASN A 199 19.20 3.23 -0.50
C ASN A 199 18.65 2.92 0.91
N GLY A 200 17.50 2.24 1.01
CA GLY A 200 16.85 1.96 2.30
C GLY A 200 16.00 3.13 2.80
N ASN A 201 15.73 4.16 1.99
CA ASN A 201 14.88 5.26 2.40
C ASN A 201 13.41 4.89 2.21
N VAL A 202 12.61 5.09 3.25
CA VAL A 202 11.16 4.98 3.18
C VAL A 202 10.62 6.01 2.18
N GLN A 203 9.66 5.61 1.37
CA GLN A 203 8.95 6.51 0.47
C GLN A 203 7.49 6.65 0.90
N LEU A 204 7.00 7.88 0.84
CA LEU A 204 5.60 8.20 1.08
C LEU A 204 4.91 8.61 -0.22
N SER A 205 3.63 8.28 -0.33
CA SER A 205 2.77 8.71 -1.43
C SER A 205 1.50 9.33 -0.88
N PHE A 206 1.07 10.44 -1.48
CA PHE A 206 -0.19 11.07 -1.14
C PHE A 206 -1.35 10.14 -1.51
N ARG A 207 -2.24 9.86 -0.55
CA ARG A 207 -3.40 8.97 -0.78
C ARG A 207 -4.66 9.80 -0.97
N ASP A 208 -4.97 10.63 0.02
CA ASP A 208 -6.15 11.47 0.09
C ASP A 208 -5.94 12.56 1.14
N GLY A 209 -6.89 13.48 1.27
CA GLY A 209 -6.89 14.47 2.32
C GLY A 209 -8.22 15.20 2.45
N LYS A 210 -8.21 16.23 3.30
CA LYS A 210 -9.34 17.12 3.55
C LYS A 210 -8.87 18.55 3.46
N ASP A 211 -9.57 19.40 2.71
CA ASP A 211 -9.29 20.84 2.75
C ASP A 211 -9.86 21.48 4.02
N ALA A 212 -9.65 22.79 4.16
CA ALA A 212 -10.07 23.55 5.34
C ALA A 212 -11.59 23.56 5.52
N GLU A 213 -12.34 23.45 4.42
CA GLU A 213 -13.79 23.40 4.36
C GLU A 213 -14.35 21.96 4.51
N GLY A 214 -13.48 20.97 4.69
CA GLY A 214 -13.86 19.58 4.93
C GLY A 214 -14.16 18.75 3.67
N ASN A 215 -13.88 19.29 2.48
CA ASN A 215 -14.03 18.57 1.22
C ASN A 215 -13.02 17.43 1.11
N ASN A 216 -13.42 16.34 0.47
CA ASN A 216 -12.49 15.25 0.15
C ASN A 216 -11.56 15.67 -0.99
N VAL A 217 -10.26 15.48 -0.79
CA VAL A 217 -9.24 15.76 -1.80
C VAL A 217 -8.53 14.45 -2.13
N LYS A 218 -8.48 14.09 -3.41
CA LYS A 218 -7.70 12.96 -3.91
C LYS A 218 -6.96 13.35 -5.16
N ASP A 219 -5.79 12.77 -5.35
CA ASP A 219 -4.97 12.94 -6.55
C ASP A 219 -5.54 12.14 -7.73
N SER A 220 -6.73 12.55 -8.17
CA SER A 220 -7.46 11.91 -9.25
C SER A 220 -8.24 12.94 -10.03
N LYS A 221 -8.27 12.76 -11.35
CA LYS A 221 -9.13 13.52 -12.26
C LYS A 221 -10.61 13.40 -11.87
N THR A 222 -11.03 12.23 -11.39
CA THR A 222 -12.43 11.97 -11.02
C THR A 222 -12.92 12.79 -9.83
N THR A 223 -12.00 13.25 -8.98
CA THR A 223 -12.32 14.16 -7.87
C THR A 223 -13.06 15.40 -8.38
N PHE A 224 -12.75 15.89 -9.57
CA PHE A 224 -13.27 17.16 -10.06
C PHE A 224 -14.61 17.06 -10.81
N TYR A 225 -15.12 15.85 -11.04
CA TYR A 225 -16.33 15.63 -11.85
C TYR A 225 -17.59 15.32 -11.05
N GLN A 226 -17.43 15.01 -9.77
CA GLN A 226 -18.51 14.49 -8.96
C GLN A 226 -18.41 15.06 -7.55
N GLY A 227 -19.58 15.34 -6.96
CA GLY A 227 -19.71 15.70 -5.56
C GLY A 227 -20.22 17.13 -5.33
N GLN A 228 -20.42 17.40 -4.05
CA GLN A 228 -20.72 18.73 -3.53
C GLN A 228 -19.50 19.19 -2.72
N TYR A 229 -19.16 20.46 -2.89
CA TYR A 229 -17.98 21.06 -2.30
C TYR A 229 -18.38 22.34 -1.57
N ASN A 230 -17.84 22.53 -0.39
CA ASN A 230 -17.98 23.78 0.35
C ASN A 230 -16.79 24.67 -0.01
N PHE A 231 -17.05 25.91 -0.44
CA PHE A 231 -15.98 26.79 -0.87
C PHE A 231 -15.96 28.07 -0.06
N SER A 232 -14.80 28.36 0.54
CA SER A 232 -14.39 29.74 0.76
C SER A 232 -13.88 30.35 -0.55
N LYS A 233 -13.69 31.67 -0.57
CA LYS A 233 -13.14 32.37 -1.75
C LYS A 233 -11.76 31.83 -2.16
N ASN A 234 -10.91 31.51 -1.19
CA ASN A 234 -9.56 30.98 -1.45
C ASN A 234 -9.63 29.49 -1.82
N GLY A 235 -10.45 28.69 -1.11
CA GLY A 235 -10.63 27.27 -1.39
C GLY A 235 -11.15 27.00 -2.82
N LEU A 236 -12.05 27.84 -3.34
CA LEU A 236 -12.50 27.74 -4.74
C LEU A 236 -11.36 27.94 -5.74
N LYS A 237 -10.49 28.94 -5.49
CA LYS A 237 -9.36 29.22 -6.36
C LYS A 237 -8.39 28.04 -6.39
N ASP A 238 -8.05 27.49 -5.21
CA ASP A 238 -7.14 26.36 -5.10
C ASP A 238 -7.71 25.11 -5.78
N PHE A 239 -9.01 24.87 -5.61
CA PHE A 239 -9.74 23.80 -6.29
C PHE A 239 -9.66 23.92 -7.82
N ILE A 240 -9.97 25.11 -8.37
CA ILE A 240 -9.91 25.37 -9.80
C ILE A 240 -8.47 25.21 -10.33
N ASP A 241 -7.48 25.74 -9.61
CA ASP A 241 -6.08 25.65 -10.01
C ASP A 241 -5.53 24.22 -9.91
N ALA A 242 -6.07 23.38 -9.03
CA ALA A 242 -5.81 21.94 -9.00
C ALA A 242 -6.47 21.21 -10.18
N ALA A 243 -7.73 21.52 -10.51
CA ALA A 243 -8.46 20.93 -11.62
C ALA A 243 -7.77 21.16 -12.98
N LYS A 244 -7.26 22.39 -13.19
CA LYS A 244 -6.51 22.76 -14.40
C LYS A 244 -5.28 21.89 -14.65
N ARG A 245 -4.63 21.37 -13.59
CA ARG A 245 -3.46 20.48 -13.71
C ARG A 245 -3.82 19.14 -14.37
N TYR A 246 -5.09 18.76 -14.33
CA TYR A 246 -5.64 17.61 -15.06
C TYR A 246 -6.30 17.99 -16.39
N GLY A 247 -6.13 19.23 -16.85
CA GLY A 247 -6.75 19.73 -18.08
C GLY A 247 -8.26 19.93 -17.95
N ILE A 248 -8.79 20.10 -16.74
CA ILE A 248 -10.21 20.40 -16.50
C ILE A 248 -10.35 21.91 -16.37
N ASN A 249 -11.14 22.50 -17.25
CA ASN A 249 -11.46 23.92 -17.19
C ASN A 249 -12.75 24.11 -16.39
N ILE A 250 -12.65 24.83 -15.27
CA ILE A 250 -13.79 25.11 -14.42
C ILE A 250 -14.12 26.60 -14.51
N THR A 251 -15.32 26.91 -14.98
CA THR A 251 -15.86 28.28 -14.98
C THR A 251 -16.81 28.46 -13.79
N GLN A 252 -16.77 29.64 -13.17
CA GLN A 252 -17.69 29.95 -12.08
C GLN A 252 -19.04 30.39 -12.65
N GLY A 253 -20.12 29.69 -12.30
CA GLY A 253 -21.48 30.07 -12.64
C GLY A 253 -22.15 30.77 -11.46
N GLY A 254 -22.44 32.07 -11.60
CA GLY A 254 -23.10 32.89 -10.56
C GLY A 254 -22.24 34.04 -10.03
N SER A 255 -22.85 34.93 -9.25
CA SER A 255 -22.19 36.14 -8.76
C SER A 255 -21.24 35.81 -7.58
N PRO A 256 -20.02 36.40 -7.47
CA PRO A 256 -18.97 35.98 -6.53
C PRO A 256 -19.21 36.33 -5.05
N ALA A 257 -20.44 36.63 -4.65
CA ALA A 257 -20.73 37.37 -3.42
C ALA A 257 -20.91 36.45 -2.19
N GLY A 258 -19.88 35.66 -1.84
CA GLY A 258 -19.81 35.03 -0.51
C GLY A 258 -19.20 33.63 -0.46
N SER A 259 -18.99 33.13 0.76
CA SER A 259 -18.82 31.70 1.05
C SER A 259 -20.12 30.96 0.76
N GLY A 260 -20.05 29.73 0.27
CA GLY A 260 -21.25 28.94 -0.02
C GLY A 260 -20.93 27.50 -0.40
N THR A 261 -21.98 26.70 -0.56
CA THR A 261 -21.85 25.31 -1.04
C THR A 261 -21.97 25.33 -2.56
N GLY A 262 -20.93 24.86 -3.24
CA GLY A 262 -20.89 24.69 -4.69
C GLY A 262 -21.21 23.25 -5.11
N SER A 263 -22.04 23.10 -6.14
CA SER A 263 -22.15 21.85 -6.88
C SER A 263 -21.38 21.97 -8.20
N ILE A 264 -20.76 20.88 -8.64
CA ILE A 264 -20.05 20.84 -9.92
C ILE A 264 -20.94 20.17 -10.95
N SER A 265 -21.14 20.85 -12.07
CA SER A 265 -21.82 20.32 -13.25
C SER A 265 -20.84 20.33 -14.42
N CYS A 266 -20.57 19.17 -15.02
CA CYS A 266 -19.64 19.04 -16.14
C CYS A 266 -20.39 18.72 -17.44
N ASP A 267 -19.83 19.18 -18.56
CA ASP A 267 -20.31 18.78 -19.89
C ASP A 267 -20.10 17.27 -20.14
N ASN A 268 -20.78 16.73 -21.16
CA ASN A 268 -20.73 15.29 -21.50
C ASN A 268 -19.30 14.78 -21.81
N ALA A 269 -18.33 15.68 -22.05
CA ALA A 269 -16.93 15.35 -22.27
C ALA A 269 -16.07 15.42 -20.99
N ASN A 270 -16.60 15.93 -19.88
CA ASN A 270 -15.90 16.16 -18.62
C ASN A 270 -14.63 17.01 -18.79
N VAL A 271 -14.62 17.96 -19.73
CA VAL A 271 -13.47 18.86 -19.94
C VAL A 271 -13.80 20.27 -19.48
N ASN A 272 -15.06 20.68 -19.63
CA ASN A 272 -15.55 21.96 -19.13
C ASN A 272 -16.58 21.72 -18.04
N CYS A 273 -16.30 22.23 -16.84
CA CYS A 273 -17.21 22.16 -15.71
C CYS A 273 -17.61 23.55 -15.24
N GLN A 274 -18.76 23.63 -14.62
CA GLN A 274 -19.26 24.83 -13.96
C GLN A 274 -19.44 24.54 -12.48
N VAL A 275 -18.96 25.46 -11.64
CA VAL A 275 -19.30 25.46 -10.21
C VAL A 275 -20.51 26.36 -10.03
N LEU A 276 -21.62 25.77 -9.58
CA LEU A 276 -22.85 26.47 -9.21
C LEU A 276 -22.83 26.67 -7.69
N ILE A 277 -22.54 27.90 -7.27
CA ILE A 277 -22.50 28.27 -5.84
C ILE A 277 -23.91 28.60 -5.38
N GLN A 278 -24.38 27.86 -4.37
CA GLN A 278 -25.60 28.16 -3.62
C GLN A 278 -25.20 28.90 -2.34
N HIS A 279 -25.82 30.06 -2.11
CA HIS A 279 -25.67 30.87 -0.91
C HIS A 279 -26.74 30.50 0.13
#